data_AF-A0A251Z7X0-F1
#
_entry.id   AF-A0A251Z7X0-F1
#
_cell.length_a   1.000
_cell.length_b   1.000
_cell.length_c   1.000
_cell.angle_alpha   90.00
_cell.angle_beta   90.00
_cell.angle_gamma   90.00
#
_symmetry.space_group_name_H-M   'P 1'
#
loop_
_entity.id
_entity.type
_entity.pdbx_description
1 polymer ?
#
loop_
_entity_poly.entity_id
_entity_poly.type
_entity_poly.pdbx_seq_one_letter_code
_entity_poly.pdbx_strand_id
1 'polypeptide(L)'
;MTYLVAAFYKFAQLDNLESLRQKLLKNAEMGGLQGTLLLAAEGINATLCGSEISIKDFIDFLQKEEAFNELEVKYSWSTKKCFHRLKIRIKSEIVTIGIPEVNPQQQVGNYVQPQCWDDLIKQPNTLVIDTRNNYEIAVGSFPGAIDPGLDNFRGFPAWVEQELKPLMKKHKAERLALFCTGGIRCEKATALLVAQGFSDVHHLEGGILKYLEQIPAERSSWQGDCFVFDQRVALNHQLAPSEYSLCYACGMPLAAADRALSSYVAGVSCRHCKENFSEADRQRFAERQQQMQLAAARGENHLGYNSLSNKQMPSLADLEAFAAQQGLILRLQIGGGLGLKTLRVAVARRDAGRLLLLGELKGWSLPLADGLHLDTLRVQGNQLQGVADLIWAATFAWALEQTPCRRANLLAIRDNSKQHQKLVRYFRRLGFKAHRELAASPFDLPLRLVWGGSGLLMRGDCSEGLARSSGRIAMVWPSLNNSASSIDLLKQN
;
A
#
# COMPACT_ATOMS: atom_id res chain seq x y z
N MET A 1 -17.84 -4.53 18.29
CA MET A 1 -17.82 -5.27 17.00
C MET A 1 -16.51 -6.03 16.91
N THR A 2 -16.57 -7.31 16.57
CA THR A 2 -15.40 -8.14 16.25
C THR A 2 -15.24 -8.21 14.72
N TYR A 3 -13.99 -8.28 14.27
CA TYR A 3 -13.62 -8.46 12.87
C TYR A 3 -13.02 -9.85 12.70
N LEU A 4 -13.47 -10.54 11.65
CA LEU A 4 -12.87 -11.79 11.22
C LEU A 4 -11.73 -11.47 10.24
N VAL A 5 -10.58 -12.08 10.47
CA VAL A 5 -9.42 -11.99 9.57
C VAL A 5 -9.21 -13.35 8.92
N ALA A 6 -9.20 -13.37 7.60
CA ALA A 6 -8.89 -14.53 6.78
C ALA A 6 -7.51 -14.37 6.14
N ALA A 7 -6.61 -15.32 6.39
CA ALA A 7 -5.32 -15.42 5.73
C ALA A 7 -5.26 -16.70 4.90
N PHE A 8 -4.91 -16.58 3.62
CA PHE A 8 -4.88 -17.72 2.71
C PHE A 8 -3.93 -17.46 1.55
N TYR A 9 -3.48 -18.55 0.92
CA TYR A 9 -2.79 -18.52 -0.36
C TYR A 9 -3.17 -19.77 -1.15
N LYS A 10 -3.00 -19.71 -2.46
CA LYS A 10 -3.07 -20.89 -3.32
C LYS A 10 -2.19 -20.68 -4.55
N PHE A 11 -1.33 -21.65 -4.82
CA PHE A 11 -0.61 -21.74 -6.08
C PHE A 11 -1.52 -22.40 -7.11
N ALA A 12 -1.78 -21.68 -8.19
CA ALA A 12 -2.58 -22.13 -9.32
C ALA A 12 -2.20 -21.29 -10.53
N GLN A 13 -2.18 -21.89 -11.72
CA GLN A 13 -1.96 -21.13 -12.94
C GLN A 13 -3.15 -20.19 -13.18
N LEU A 14 -2.90 -18.88 -13.20
CA LEU A 14 -3.91 -17.85 -13.38
C LEU A 14 -3.67 -17.05 -14.65
N ASP A 15 -4.70 -16.98 -15.48
CA ASP A 15 -4.75 -16.14 -16.66
C ASP A 15 -5.64 -14.91 -16.43
N ASN A 16 -5.55 -13.93 -17.34
CA ASN A 16 -6.42 -12.75 -17.34
C ASN A 16 -6.47 -12.00 -15.99
N LEU A 17 -5.32 -11.84 -15.33
CA LEU A 17 -5.20 -11.31 -13.97
C LEU A 17 -5.93 -9.98 -13.74
N GLU A 18 -5.98 -9.08 -14.73
CA GLU A 18 -6.71 -7.80 -14.60
C GLU A 18 -8.23 -8.00 -14.51
N SER A 19 -8.79 -8.95 -15.25
CA SER A 19 -10.22 -9.29 -15.17
C SER A 19 -10.54 -9.91 -13.81
N LEU A 20 -9.73 -10.87 -13.36
CA LEU A 20 -9.88 -11.48 -12.03
C LEU A 20 -9.74 -10.43 -10.92
N ARG A 21 -8.76 -9.53 -11.02
CA ARG A 21 -8.58 -8.42 -10.08
C ARG A 21 -9.81 -7.52 -9.99
N GLN A 22 -10.45 -7.19 -11.12
CA GLN A 22 -11.65 -6.36 -11.13
C GLN A 22 -12.83 -7.07 -10.47
N LYS A 23 -13.04 -8.37 -10.75
CA LYS A 23 -14.08 -9.19 -10.10
C LYS A 23 -13.88 -9.22 -8.58
N LEU A 24 -12.67 -9.54 -8.12
CA LEU A 24 -12.33 -9.62 -6.70
C LEU A 24 -12.44 -8.26 -6.01
N LEU A 25 -12.02 -7.17 -6.67
CA LEU A 25 -12.13 -5.83 -6.12
C LEU A 25 -13.59 -5.45 -5.89
N LYS A 26 -14.45 -5.66 -6.89
CA LYS A 26 -15.88 -5.35 -6.79
C LYS A 26 -16.53 -6.13 -5.65
N ASN A 27 -16.27 -7.45 -5.55
CA ASN A 27 -16.84 -8.29 -4.51
C ASN A 27 -16.37 -7.85 -3.11
N ALA A 28 -15.06 -7.63 -2.94
CA ALA A 28 -14.49 -7.19 -1.67
C ALA A 28 -14.99 -5.78 -1.25
N GLU A 29 -15.13 -4.85 -2.19
CA GLU A 29 -15.66 -3.51 -1.93
C GLU A 29 -17.15 -3.55 -1.54
N MET A 30 -17.96 -4.38 -2.20
CA MET A 30 -19.37 -4.60 -1.83
C MET A 30 -19.50 -5.17 -0.40
N GLY A 31 -18.60 -6.06 -0.01
CA GLY A 31 -18.54 -6.60 1.36
C GLY A 31 -17.88 -5.68 2.38
N GLY A 32 -17.41 -4.49 2.00
CA GLY A 32 -16.71 -3.57 2.89
C GLY A 32 -15.39 -4.13 3.45
N LEU A 33 -14.76 -5.08 2.74
CA LEU A 33 -13.54 -5.73 3.19
C LEU A 33 -12.34 -4.79 3.13
N GLN A 34 -11.40 -4.98 4.05
CA GLN A 34 -10.11 -4.31 4.08
C GLN A 34 -9.01 -5.37 4.11
N GLY A 35 -7.80 -5.05 3.64
CA GLY A 35 -6.76 -6.08 3.55
C GLY A 35 -5.82 -5.90 2.39
N THR A 36 -4.97 -6.89 2.18
CA THR A 36 -4.11 -6.98 1.01
C THR A 36 -4.32 -8.32 0.32
N LEU A 37 -4.51 -8.29 -0.99
CA LEU A 37 -4.60 -9.45 -1.87
C LEU A 37 -3.59 -9.26 -3.01
N LEU A 38 -2.73 -10.25 -3.18
CA LEU A 38 -1.75 -10.33 -4.24
C LEU A 38 -2.21 -11.38 -5.26
N LEU A 39 -2.19 -11.01 -6.53
CA LEU A 39 -2.38 -11.91 -7.66
C LEU A 39 -1.09 -11.96 -8.46
N ALA A 40 -0.71 -13.14 -8.90
CA ALA A 40 0.34 -13.35 -9.89
C ALA A 40 -0.10 -14.48 -10.82
N ALA A 41 0.63 -14.69 -11.93
CA ALA A 41 0.34 -15.81 -12.82
C ALA A 41 0.44 -17.17 -12.10
N GLU A 42 1.23 -17.23 -11.01
CA GLU A 42 1.41 -18.40 -10.16
C GLU A 42 0.35 -18.59 -9.06
N GLY A 43 -0.59 -17.65 -8.87
CA GLY A 43 -1.67 -17.83 -7.90
C GLY A 43 -2.12 -16.59 -7.13
N ILE A 44 -2.61 -16.82 -5.91
CA ILE A 44 -3.19 -15.83 -5.00
C ILE A 44 -2.58 -15.90 -3.59
N ASN A 45 -2.40 -14.75 -2.93
CA ASN A 45 -2.04 -14.65 -1.51
C ASN A 45 -2.76 -13.47 -0.89
N ALA A 46 -3.48 -13.68 0.22
CA ALA A 46 -4.30 -12.64 0.82
C ALA A 46 -4.32 -12.68 2.35
N THR A 47 -4.52 -11.48 2.92
CA THR A 47 -5.01 -11.31 4.28
C THR A 47 -6.09 -10.25 4.24
N LEU A 48 -7.33 -10.67 4.52
CA LEU A 48 -8.54 -9.85 4.45
C LEU A 48 -9.20 -9.79 5.83
N CYS A 49 -9.84 -8.66 6.12
CA CYS A 49 -10.49 -8.35 7.38
C CYS A 49 -11.86 -7.72 7.09
N GLY A 50 -12.89 -8.20 7.77
CA GLY A 50 -14.25 -7.72 7.59
C GLY A 50 -15.22 -8.27 8.63
N SER A 51 -16.51 -8.12 8.37
CA SER A 51 -17.51 -8.89 9.12
C SER A 51 -17.37 -10.38 8.80
N GLU A 52 -17.77 -11.25 9.73
CA GLU A 52 -17.74 -12.70 9.50
C GLU A 52 -18.51 -13.10 8.23
N ILE A 53 -19.71 -12.54 8.04
CA ILE A 53 -20.56 -12.79 6.87
C ILE A 53 -19.83 -12.35 5.59
N SER A 54 -19.30 -11.13 5.56
CA SER A 54 -18.60 -10.61 4.37
C SER A 54 -17.35 -11.40 4.00
N ILE A 55 -16.62 -11.92 5.00
CA ILE A 55 -15.46 -12.76 4.77
C ILE A 55 -15.89 -14.12 4.21
N LYS A 56 -16.88 -14.77 4.82
CA LYS A 56 -17.41 -16.05 4.35
C LYS A 56 -17.95 -15.95 2.93
N ASP A 57 -18.77 -14.93 2.64
CA ASP A 57 -19.30 -14.67 1.29
C ASP A 57 -18.19 -14.48 0.24
N PHE A 58 -17.10 -13.77 0.61
CA PHE A 58 -15.96 -13.57 -0.27
C PHE A 58 -15.19 -14.88 -0.51
N ILE A 59 -14.99 -15.68 0.53
CA ILE A 59 -14.34 -17.00 0.41
C ILE A 59 -15.19 -17.94 -0.44
N ASP A 60 -16.50 -18.00 -0.23
CA ASP A 60 -17.43 -18.82 -1.02
C ASP A 60 -17.49 -18.36 -2.48
N PHE A 61 -17.42 -17.06 -2.73
CA PHE A 61 -17.28 -16.51 -4.07
C PHE A 61 -15.96 -16.97 -4.73
N LEU A 62 -14.86 -16.92 -3.97
CA LEU A 62 -13.54 -17.29 -4.47
C LEU A 62 -13.47 -18.79 -4.81
N GLN A 63 -14.01 -19.65 -3.95
CA GLN A 63 -14.01 -21.11 -4.13
C GLN A 63 -14.84 -21.61 -5.33
N LYS A 64 -15.71 -20.76 -5.91
CA LYS A 64 -16.44 -21.08 -7.14
C LYS A 64 -15.57 -21.02 -8.40
N GLU A 65 -14.44 -20.31 -8.34
CA GLU A 65 -13.46 -20.31 -9.42
C GLU A 65 -12.62 -21.59 -9.30
N GLU A 66 -12.52 -22.37 -10.37
CA GLU A 66 -11.85 -23.69 -10.38
C GLU A 66 -10.42 -23.61 -9.83
N ALA A 67 -9.69 -22.55 -10.18
CA ALA A 67 -8.33 -22.30 -9.70
C ALA A 67 -8.22 -22.13 -8.18
N PHE A 68 -9.33 -21.88 -7.48
CA PHE A 68 -9.39 -21.63 -6.04
C PHE A 68 -10.33 -22.56 -5.27
N ASN A 69 -10.75 -23.68 -5.86
CA ASN A 69 -11.49 -24.73 -5.14
C ASN A 69 -10.71 -25.20 -3.89
N GLU A 70 -11.36 -25.73 -2.86
CA GLU A 70 -10.70 -26.31 -1.67
C GLU A 70 -9.63 -25.40 -1.02
N LEU A 71 -9.86 -24.08 -1.05
CA LEU A 71 -8.93 -23.11 -0.50
C LEU A 71 -8.81 -23.28 1.02
N GLU A 72 -7.61 -23.58 1.50
CA GLU A 72 -7.32 -23.58 2.94
C GLU A 72 -7.26 -22.15 3.47
N VAL A 73 -8.20 -21.80 4.35
CA VAL A 73 -8.29 -20.46 4.95
C VAL A 73 -8.03 -20.53 6.45
N LYS A 74 -7.08 -19.74 6.92
CA LYS A 74 -6.78 -19.57 8.35
C LYS A 74 -7.54 -18.38 8.89
N TYR A 75 -8.30 -18.60 9.96
CA TYR A 75 -9.13 -17.58 10.59
C TYR A 75 -8.55 -17.11 11.91
N SER A 76 -8.71 -15.82 12.20
CA SER A 76 -8.38 -15.23 13.49
C SER A 76 -9.27 -14.03 13.75
N TRP A 77 -9.36 -13.61 15.01
CA TRP A 77 -10.28 -12.55 15.43
C TRP A 77 -9.55 -11.29 15.87
N SER A 78 -10.23 -10.16 15.74
CA SER A 78 -9.75 -8.87 16.24
C SER A 78 -10.89 -7.99 16.72
N THR A 79 -10.68 -7.24 17.79
CA THR A 79 -11.64 -6.21 18.26
C THR A 79 -11.46 -4.87 17.55
N LYS A 80 -10.39 -4.73 16.75
CA LYS A 80 -10.05 -3.52 15.99
C LYS A 80 -9.85 -3.85 14.50
N LYS A 81 -10.03 -2.86 13.63
CA LYS A 81 -9.74 -3.02 12.19
C LYS A 81 -8.26 -3.35 11.98
N CYS A 82 -7.97 -4.46 11.32
CA CYS A 82 -6.58 -4.90 11.08
C CYS A 82 -5.92 -4.16 9.92
N PHE A 83 -6.69 -3.48 9.05
CA PHE A 83 -6.19 -2.76 7.89
C PHE A 83 -6.85 -1.40 7.72
N HIS A 84 -6.11 -0.43 7.19
CA HIS A 84 -6.67 0.89 6.88
C HIS A 84 -7.55 0.89 5.62
N ARG A 85 -7.22 0.04 4.63
CA ARG A 85 -7.89 -0.02 3.32
C ARG A 85 -7.67 -1.35 2.64
N LEU A 86 -8.51 -1.64 1.65
CA LEU A 86 -8.29 -2.73 0.71
C LEU A 86 -7.18 -2.39 -0.30
N LYS A 87 -6.35 -3.39 -0.62
CA LYS A 87 -5.34 -3.33 -1.68
C LYS A 87 -5.34 -4.64 -2.46
N ILE A 88 -5.78 -4.62 -3.71
CA ILE A 88 -5.62 -5.76 -4.63
C ILE A 88 -4.57 -5.42 -5.68
N ARG A 89 -3.46 -6.17 -5.71
CA ARG A 89 -2.29 -5.87 -6.54
C ARG A 89 -1.88 -7.08 -7.37
N ILE A 90 -1.62 -6.82 -8.65
CA ILE A 90 -0.93 -7.79 -9.51
C ILE A 90 0.58 -7.65 -9.29
N LYS A 91 1.25 -8.78 -9.16
CA LYS A 91 2.69 -8.93 -8.92
C LYS A 91 3.26 -10.00 -9.84
N SER A 92 4.58 -10.02 -9.96
CA SER A 92 5.29 -11.11 -10.63
C SER A 92 5.16 -12.42 -9.84
N GLU A 93 5.17 -12.33 -8.52
CA GLU A 93 5.08 -13.45 -7.59
C GLU A 93 4.15 -13.10 -6.41
N ILE A 94 3.39 -14.06 -5.92
CA ILE A 94 2.55 -13.93 -4.71
C ILE A 94 3.36 -13.98 -3.41
N VAL A 95 4.58 -14.53 -3.49
CA VAL A 95 5.66 -14.38 -2.51
C VAL A 95 6.97 -14.31 -3.27
N THR A 96 7.71 -13.21 -3.13
CA THR A 96 8.86 -12.98 -4.00
C THR A 96 10.12 -13.67 -3.47
N ILE A 97 10.55 -14.74 -4.13
CA ILE A 97 11.86 -15.37 -3.92
C ILE A 97 12.87 -14.91 -4.98
N GLY A 98 12.41 -14.48 -6.16
CA GLY A 98 13.26 -13.93 -7.22
C GLY A 98 13.90 -14.98 -8.14
N ILE A 99 13.41 -16.22 -8.11
CA ILE A 99 13.85 -17.32 -8.98
C ILE A 99 12.62 -17.84 -9.75
N PRO A 100 12.41 -17.40 -11.01
CA PRO A 100 11.24 -17.77 -11.81
C PRO A 100 11.09 -19.28 -12.05
N GLU A 101 12.19 -20.03 -12.01
CA GLU A 101 12.23 -21.47 -12.25
C GLU A 101 11.65 -22.28 -11.08
N VAL A 102 11.54 -21.69 -9.89
CA VAL A 102 10.99 -22.34 -8.70
C VAL A 102 9.46 -22.35 -8.80
N ASN A 103 8.90 -23.51 -9.10
CA ASN A 103 7.47 -23.72 -9.21
C ASN A 103 6.96 -24.73 -8.16
N PRO A 104 6.29 -24.27 -7.09
CA PRO A 104 5.71 -25.15 -6.07
C PRO A 104 4.64 -26.11 -6.59
N GLN A 105 4.07 -25.89 -7.78
CA GLN A 105 3.12 -26.84 -8.39
C GLN A 105 3.80 -28.06 -9.00
N GLN A 106 5.10 -28.01 -9.26
CA GLN A 106 5.85 -29.11 -9.87
C GLN A 106 6.51 -29.99 -8.81
N GLN A 107 7.20 -29.36 -7.86
CA GLN A 107 7.96 -30.08 -6.85
C GLN A 107 8.12 -29.22 -5.60
N VAL A 108 7.81 -29.79 -4.45
CA VAL A 108 8.00 -29.20 -3.11
C VAL A 108 8.62 -30.24 -2.18
N GLY A 109 9.08 -29.80 -1.01
CA GLY A 109 9.48 -30.72 0.05
C GLY A 109 8.28 -31.47 0.65
N ASN A 110 8.56 -32.34 1.62
CA ASN A 110 7.55 -33.13 2.32
C ASN A 110 6.76 -32.26 3.31
N TYR A 111 5.44 -32.36 3.25
CA TYR A 111 4.55 -31.73 4.24
C TYR A 111 4.61 -32.46 5.57
N VAL A 112 4.68 -31.69 6.65
CA VAL A 112 4.64 -32.21 8.03
C VAL A 112 3.45 -31.58 8.72
N GLN A 113 2.52 -32.43 9.15
CA GLN A 113 1.37 -32.01 9.93
C GLN A 113 1.81 -31.41 11.28
N PRO A 114 1.08 -30.42 11.82
CA PRO A 114 1.41 -29.82 13.11
C PRO A 114 1.66 -30.82 14.25
N GLN A 115 0.90 -31.92 14.28
CA GLN A 115 0.99 -32.95 15.31
C GLN A 115 2.32 -33.70 15.29
N CYS A 116 2.97 -33.79 14.13
CA CYS A 116 4.24 -34.48 13.95
C CYS A 116 5.44 -33.51 13.93
N TRP A 117 5.19 -32.19 13.93
CA TRP A 117 6.22 -31.18 13.76
C TRP A 117 7.25 -31.19 14.90
N ASP A 118 6.77 -31.22 16.13
CA ASP A 118 7.63 -31.18 17.32
C ASP A 118 8.56 -32.39 17.40
N ASP A 119 8.07 -33.57 17.01
CA ASP A 119 8.86 -34.80 16.99
C ASP A 119 9.96 -34.72 15.92
N LEU A 120 9.67 -34.10 14.78
CA LEU A 120 10.64 -33.91 13.69
C LEU A 120 11.77 -32.96 14.11
N ILE A 121 11.42 -31.78 14.64
CA ILE A 121 12.41 -30.74 14.98
C ILE A 121 13.29 -31.10 16.18
N LYS A 122 12.87 -32.09 17.00
CA LYS A 122 13.66 -32.61 18.12
C LYS A 122 14.68 -33.67 17.69
N GLN A 123 14.65 -34.13 16.43
CA GLN A 123 15.60 -35.14 15.96
C GLN A 123 17.01 -34.53 15.80
N PRO A 124 18.06 -35.22 16.28
CA PRO A 124 19.42 -34.65 16.35
C PRO A 124 20.07 -34.41 14.98
N ASN A 125 19.62 -35.08 13.92
CA ASN A 125 20.11 -34.91 12.55
C ASN A 125 19.22 -33.98 11.69
N THR A 126 18.33 -33.21 12.32
CA THR A 126 17.44 -32.27 11.64
C THR A 126 17.88 -30.83 11.89
N LEU A 127 18.13 -30.09 10.80
CA LEU A 127 18.38 -28.67 10.85
C LEU A 127 17.08 -27.91 10.58
N VAL A 128 16.64 -27.15 11.59
CA VAL A 128 15.39 -26.40 11.55
C VAL A 128 15.69 -24.99 11.05
N ILE A 129 14.98 -24.50 10.04
CA ILE A 129 15.24 -23.20 9.41
C ILE A 129 13.98 -22.34 9.48
N ASP A 130 14.12 -21.16 10.07
CA ASP A 130 13.09 -20.13 10.02
C ASP A 130 13.24 -19.33 8.72
N THR A 131 12.32 -19.50 7.78
CA THR A 131 12.40 -18.81 6.47
C THR A 131 11.89 -17.37 6.52
N ARG A 132 11.62 -16.87 7.73
CA ARG A 132 11.09 -15.53 7.95
C ARG A 132 12.19 -14.47 7.98
N ASN A 133 11.80 -13.21 7.96
CA ASN A 133 12.73 -12.12 8.10
C ASN A 133 13.13 -11.93 9.56
N ASN A 134 14.29 -11.34 9.81
CA ASN A 134 14.86 -11.06 11.13
C ASN A 134 13.85 -10.42 12.12
N TYR A 135 13.05 -9.45 11.66
CA TYR A 135 12.07 -8.78 12.50
C TYR A 135 10.93 -9.70 12.94
N GLU A 136 10.61 -10.74 12.18
CA GLU A 136 9.57 -11.72 12.53
C GLU A 136 10.09 -12.73 13.55
N ILE A 137 11.37 -13.13 13.40
CA ILE A 137 12.08 -14.06 14.28
C ILE A 137 12.26 -13.43 15.66
N ALA A 138 12.53 -12.11 15.72
CA ALA A 138 12.64 -11.36 16.96
C ALA A 138 11.37 -11.36 17.84
N VAL A 139 10.20 -11.73 17.29
CA VAL A 139 8.93 -11.82 18.03
C VAL A 139 8.76 -13.19 18.69
N GLY A 140 9.25 -14.24 18.05
CA GLY A 140 9.09 -15.62 18.47
C GLY A 140 9.53 -16.58 17.37
N SER A 141 10.02 -17.77 17.74
CA SER A 141 10.48 -18.80 16.80
C SER A 141 10.49 -20.18 17.48
N PHE A 142 10.79 -21.24 16.72
CA PHE A 142 11.01 -22.56 17.29
C PHE A 142 12.42 -22.65 17.93
N PRO A 143 12.59 -23.36 19.05
CA PRO A 143 13.87 -23.50 19.73
C PRO A 143 14.91 -24.16 18.84
N GLY A 144 16.11 -23.58 18.79
CA GLY A 144 17.21 -24.09 17.98
C GLY A 144 17.04 -23.89 16.46
N ALA A 145 15.99 -23.21 16.00
CA ALA A 145 15.85 -22.83 14.60
C ALA A 145 16.98 -21.87 14.18
N ILE A 146 17.53 -22.13 13.00
CA ILE A 146 18.51 -21.26 12.36
C ILE A 146 17.79 -20.01 11.82
N ASP A 147 18.25 -18.85 12.27
CA ASP A 147 17.94 -17.55 11.68
C ASP A 147 18.89 -17.27 10.51
N PRO A 148 18.40 -17.21 9.26
CA PRO A 148 19.24 -16.92 8.11
C PRO A 148 19.67 -15.44 8.01
N GLY A 149 19.17 -14.56 8.90
CA GLY A 149 19.51 -13.14 8.93
C GLY A 149 18.87 -12.33 7.80
N LEU A 150 17.70 -12.75 7.29
CA LEU A 150 17.08 -12.12 6.12
C LEU A 150 16.39 -10.81 6.47
N ASP A 151 16.70 -9.74 5.74
CA ASP A 151 15.83 -8.54 5.72
C ASP A 151 14.61 -8.75 4.81
N ASN A 152 14.77 -9.59 3.79
CA ASN A 152 13.73 -9.93 2.83
C ASN A 152 13.94 -11.35 2.27
N PHE A 153 12.84 -12.02 1.94
CA PHE A 153 12.86 -13.41 1.48
C PHE A 153 13.64 -13.66 0.17
N ARG A 154 13.89 -12.63 -0.66
CA ARG A 154 14.75 -12.78 -1.85
C ARG A 154 16.22 -13.03 -1.50
N GLY A 155 16.63 -12.80 -0.26
CA GLY A 155 17.96 -13.16 0.23
C GLY A 155 18.11 -14.65 0.52
N PHE A 156 17.01 -15.41 0.63
CA PHE A 156 17.05 -16.82 1.00
C PHE A 156 17.90 -17.68 0.05
N PRO A 157 17.80 -17.54 -1.30
CA PRO A 157 18.63 -18.34 -2.19
C PRO A 157 20.13 -18.10 -2.01
N ALA A 158 20.55 -16.85 -1.86
CA ALA A 158 21.95 -16.51 -1.63
C ALA A 158 22.46 -17.10 -0.31
N TRP A 159 21.63 -17.07 0.75
CA TRP A 159 21.96 -17.72 2.02
C TRP A 159 22.09 -19.24 1.89
N VAL A 160 21.20 -19.90 1.14
CA VAL A 160 21.29 -21.34 0.87
C VAL A 160 22.62 -21.69 0.20
N GLU A 161 23.02 -20.93 -0.82
CA GLU A 161 24.27 -21.16 -1.54
C GLU A 161 25.52 -20.97 -0.68
N GLN A 162 25.50 -19.96 0.20
CA GLN A 162 26.67 -19.55 0.99
C GLN A 162 26.80 -20.34 2.30
N GLU A 163 25.70 -20.58 3.01
CA GLU A 163 25.74 -20.97 4.43
C GLU A 163 25.14 -22.35 4.71
N LEU A 164 24.13 -22.79 3.94
CA LEU A 164 23.36 -23.98 4.30
C LEU A 164 24.21 -25.27 4.29
N LYS A 165 25.01 -25.49 3.24
CA LYS A 165 25.88 -26.69 3.16
C LYS A 165 26.92 -26.74 4.29
N PRO A 166 27.66 -25.65 4.59
CA PRO A 166 28.51 -25.58 5.77
C PRO A 166 27.77 -25.89 7.08
N LEU A 167 26.56 -25.34 7.27
CA LEU A 167 25.74 -25.59 8.45
C LEU A 167 25.34 -27.06 8.57
N MET A 168 24.85 -27.67 7.48
CA MET A 168 24.50 -29.09 7.49
C MET A 168 25.69 -29.96 7.87
N LYS A 169 26.88 -29.69 7.33
CA LYS A 169 28.12 -30.41 7.68
C LYS A 169 28.49 -30.22 9.15
N LYS A 170 28.43 -28.99 9.66
CA LYS A 170 28.75 -28.65 11.05
C LYS A 170 27.83 -29.37 12.04
N HIS A 171 26.54 -29.43 11.72
CA HIS A 171 25.52 -30.03 12.58
C HIS A 171 25.27 -31.52 12.29
N LYS A 172 26.01 -32.12 11.35
CA LYS A 172 25.77 -33.50 10.85
C LYS A 172 24.30 -33.71 10.48
N ALA A 173 23.68 -32.67 9.91
CA ALA A 173 22.29 -32.69 9.54
C ALA A 173 22.12 -33.41 8.21
N GLU A 174 21.19 -34.35 8.19
CA GLU A 174 20.78 -35.08 6.98
C GLU A 174 19.42 -34.58 6.49
N ARG A 175 18.69 -33.90 7.37
CA ARG A 175 17.32 -33.43 7.14
C ARG A 175 17.20 -31.93 7.36
N LEU A 176 16.35 -31.31 6.54
CA LEU A 176 15.96 -29.91 6.67
C LEU A 176 14.49 -29.81 7.05
N ALA A 177 14.16 -29.01 8.06
CA ALA A 177 12.78 -28.71 8.45
C ALA A 177 12.54 -27.20 8.41
N LEU A 178 11.71 -26.75 7.47
CA LEU A 178 11.46 -25.33 7.21
C LEU A 178 10.09 -24.91 7.72
N PHE A 179 9.99 -23.69 8.25
CA PHE A 179 8.70 -23.10 8.62
C PHE A 179 8.65 -21.61 8.32
N CYS A 180 7.43 -21.08 8.28
CA CYS A 180 7.11 -19.67 8.21
C CYS A 180 5.72 -19.41 8.79
N THR A 181 5.26 -18.16 8.77
CA THR A 181 3.96 -17.77 9.35
C THR A 181 2.79 -18.60 8.84
N GLY A 182 2.60 -18.68 7.52
CA GLY A 182 1.39 -19.26 6.92
C GLY A 182 1.62 -20.42 5.95
N GLY A 183 2.87 -20.80 5.67
CA GLY A 183 3.24 -21.89 4.75
C GLY A 183 3.86 -21.40 3.43
N ILE A 184 3.34 -20.32 2.83
CA ILE A 184 3.67 -19.90 1.46
C ILE A 184 5.17 -19.72 1.13
N ARG A 185 6.00 -19.28 2.08
CA ARG A 185 7.46 -19.17 1.84
C ARG A 185 8.13 -20.54 1.77
N CYS A 186 7.68 -21.48 2.60
CA CYS A 186 8.20 -22.84 2.64
C CYS A 186 7.92 -23.60 1.35
N GLU A 187 6.79 -23.34 0.71
CA GLU A 187 6.47 -23.86 -0.63
C GLU A 187 7.60 -23.56 -1.62
N LYS A 188 7.99 -22.27 -1.75
CA LYS A 188 9.08 -21.86 -2.63
C LYS A 188 10.46 -22.27 -2.10
N ALA A 189 10.70 -22.14 -0.81
CA ALA A 189 12.00 -22.45 -0.20
C ALA A 189 12.33 -23.94 -0.36
N THR A 190 11.37 -24.83 -0.11
CA THR A 190 11.59 -26.27 -0.25
C THR A 190 11.66 -26.69 -1.71
N ALA A 191 10.84 -26.11 -2.60
CA ALA A 191 10.97 -26.33 -4.04
C ALA A 191 12.39 -25.97 -4.56
N LEU A 192 12.94 -24.85 -4.11
CA LEU A 192 14.32 -24.46 -4.42
C LEU A 192 15.34 -25.49 -3.92
N LEU A 193 15.22 -25.91 -2.66
CA LEU A 193 16.15 -26.88 -2.06
C LEU A 193 16.10 -28.22 -2.78
N VAL A 194 14.91 -28.72 -3.08
CA VAL A 194 14.77 -29.98 -3.82
C VAL A 194 15.38 -29.85 -5.22
N ALA A 195 15.16 -28.74 -5.92
CA ALA A 195 15.78 -28.47 -7.22
C ALA A 195 17.31 -28.38 -7.16
N GLN A 196 17.88 -27.96 -6.03
CA GLN A 196 19.32 -27.93 -5.77
C GLN A 196 19.90 -29.30 -5.32
N GLY A 197 19.07 -30.35 -5.26
CA GLY A 197 19.48 -31.72 -4.97
C GLY A 197 19.48 -32.09 -3.49
N PHE A 198 18.86 -31.31 -2.61
CA PHE A 198 18.64 -31.73 -1.22
C PHE A 198 17.54 -32.79 -1.17
N SER A 199 17.82 -33.96 -0.58
CA SER A 199 16.95 -35.14 -0.65
C SER A 199 15.89 -35.22 0.46
N ASP A 200 16.19 -34.74 1.67
CA ASP A 200 15.32 -34.88 2.86
C ASP A 200 14.88 -33.51 3.38
N VAL A 201 13.98 -32.87 2.61
CA VAL A 201 13.49 -31.51 2.87
C VAL A 201 12.03 -31.56 3.29
N HIS A 202 11.73 -31.02 4.46
CA HIS A 202 10.41 -30.99 5.08
C HIS A 202 9.97 -29.56 5.34
N HIS A 203 8.66 -29.34 5.40
CA HIS A 203 8.13 -28.09 5.90
C HIS A 203 6.81 -28.23 6.64
N LEU A 204 6.58 -27.31 7.58
CA LEU A 204 5.38 -27.26 8.39
C LEU A 204 4.15 -26.91 7.54
N GLU A 205 3.24 -27.86 7.41
CA GLU A 205 2.00 -27.67 6.66
C GLU A 205 1.13 -26.59 7.33
N GLY A 206 0.70 -25.61 6.52
CA GLY A 206 -0.06 -24.47 7.00
C GLY A 206 0.71 -23.46 7.87
N GLY A 207 2.00 -23.70 8.12
CA GLY A 207 2.89 -22.82 8.87
C GLY A 207 2.54 -22.67 10.35
N ILE A 208 3.18 -21.68 11.00
CA ILE A 208 3.05 -21.42 12.43
C ILE A 208 1.58 -21.21 12.82
N LEU A 209 0.78 -20.49 12.03
CA LEU A 209 -0.62 -20.21 12.39
C LEU A 209 -1.46 -21.49 12.52
N LYS A 210 -1.34 -22.45 11.60
CA LYS A 210 -2.03 -23.75 11.69
C LYS A 210 -1.51 -24.58 12.87
N TYR A 211 -0.21 -24.48 13.15
CA TYR A 211 0.38 -25.14 14.31
C TYR A 211 -0.14 -24.60 15.64
N LEU A 212 -0.22 -23.28 15.82
CA LEU A 212 -0.79 -22.66 17.04
C LEU A 212 -2.28 -22.97 17.19
N GLU A 213 -3.02 -23.09 16.09
CA GLU A 213 -4.44 -23.50 16.09
C GLU A 213 -4.64 -24.93 16.62
N GLN A 214 -3.77 -25.85 16.23
CA GLN A 214 -3.98 -27.29 16.45
C GLN A 214 -3.24 -27.86 17.66
N ILE A 215 -2.13 -27.24 18.07
CA ILE A 215 -1.27 -27.75 19.14
C ILE A 215 -1.51 -26.93 20.41
N PRO A 216 -1.99 -27.55 21.51
CA PRO A 216 -2.15 -26.88 22.80
C PRO A 216 -0.82 -26.32 23.33
N ALA A 217 -0.88 -25.18 24.01
CA ALA A 217 0.30 -24.48 24.50
C ALA A 217 1.19 -25.35 25.41
N GLU A 218 0.58 -26.24 26.19
CA GLU A 218 1.28 -27.14 27.14
C GLU A 218 2.13 -28.21 26.44
N ARG A 219 1.84 -28.49 25.16
CA ARG A 219 2.55 -29.48 24.34
C ARG A 219 3.37 -28.84 23.23
N SER A 220 3.33 -27.51 23.13
CA SER A 220 3.97 -26.78 22.05
C SER A 220 5.42 -26.49 22.34
N SER A 221 6.27 -26.65 21.33
CA SER A 221 7.65 -26.16 21.35
C SER A 221 7.77 -24.69 20.96
N TRP A 222 6.72 -24.01 20.49
CA TRP A 222 6.79 -22.62 20.03
C TRP A 222 7.12 -21.65 21.18
N GLN A 223 8.01 -20.68 20.92
CA GLN A 223 8.39 -19.65 21.90
C GLN A 223 8.11 -18.24 21.39
N GLY A 224 7.51 -17.40 22.24
CA GLY A 224 7.14 -16.03 21.90
C GLY A 224 5.83 -15.95 21.10
N ASP A 225 5.67 -14.89 20.32
CA ASP A 225 4.45 -14.64 19.54
C ASP A 225 4.73 -14.75 18.04
N CYS A 226 3.68 -14.96 17.24
CA CYS A 226 3.78 -15.10 15.80
C CYS A 226 3.52 -13.76 15.09
N PHE A 227 4.54 -13.20 14.44
CA PHE A 227 4.39 -11.97 13.65
C PHE A 227 3.38 -12.13 12.50
N VAL A 228 2.50 -11.13 12.32
CA VAL A 228 1.52 -11.05 11.24
C VAL A 228 1.58 -9.72 10.49
N PHE A 229 1.27 -9.74 9.20
CA PHE A 229 1.47 -8.60 8.27
C PHE A 229 0.29 -7.60 8.26
N ASP A 230 -0.22 -7.28 9.45
CA ASP A 230 -1.33 -6.35 9.64
C ASP A 230 -1.20 -5.55 10.94
N GLN A 231 -2.18 -4.71 11.27
CA GLN A 231 -2.11 -3.82 12.43
C GLN A 231 -2.03 -4.53 13.79
N ARG A 232 -2.28 -5.84 13.85
CA ARG A 232 -2.12 -6.63 15.07
C ARG A 232 -0.65 -6.88 15.42
N VAL A 233 0.25 -6.80 14.44
CA VAL A 233 1.71 -7.01 14.56
C VAL A 233 2.10 -8.43 14.93
N ALA A 234 1.52 -9.02 15.97
CA ALA A 234 1.75 -10.40 16.37
C ALA A 234 0.49 -11.04 16.98
N LEU A 235 0.43 -12.36 16.93
CA LEU A 235 -0.58 -13.18 17.57
C LEU A 235 0.07 -14.10 18.60
N ASN A 236 -0.57 -14.26 19.75
CA ASN A 236 -0.14 -15.22 20.77
C ASN A 236 -0.57 -16.65 20.41
N HIS A 237 -0.30 -17.60 21.31
CA HIS A 237 -0.64 -19.01 21.13
C HIS A 237 -2.15 -19.26 20.94
N GLN A 238 -3.01 -18.40 21.47
CA GLN A 238 -4.47 -18.47 21.30
C GLN A 238 -4.95 -17.77 20.02
N LEU A 239 -4.04 -17.40 19.11
CA LEU A 239 -4.31 -16.63 17.89
C LEU A 239 -5.00 -15.28 18.17
N ALA A 240 -4.84 -14.75 19.39
CA ALA A 240 -5.33 -13.45 19.79
C ALA A 240 -4.24 -12.38 19.57
N PRO A 241 -4.61 -11.12 19.27
CA PRO A 241 -3.65 -10.03 19.15
C PRO A 241 -2.78 -9.88 20.40
N SER A 242 -1.46 -9.88 20.22
CA SER A 242 -0.49 -9.65 21.28
C SER A 242 -0.29 -8.17 21.58
N GLU A 243 0.50 -7.86 22.62
CA GLU A 243 0.83 -6.48 22.98
C GLU A 243 1.93 -5.84 22.10
N TYR A 244 2.39 -6.52 21.04
CA TYR A 244 3.40 -5.98 20.15
C TYR A 244 2.92 -4.75 19.38
N SER A 245 3.82 -3.80 19.12
CA SER A 245 3.58 -2.68 18.20
C SER A 245 4.79 -2.43 17.32
N LEU A 246 4.59 -1.91 16.12
CA LEU A 246 5.71 -1.51 15.27
C LEU A 246 6.30 -0.17 15.72
N CYS A 247 7.63 -0.08 15.73
CA CYS A 247 8.31 1.20 15.73
C CYS A 247 8.06 1.90 14.39
N TYR A 248 7.35 3.03 14.36
CA TYR A 248 7.10 3.75 13.10
C TYR A 248 8.35 4.39 12.47
N ALA A 249 9.49 4.41 13.17
CA ALA A 249 10.76 4.87 12.62
C ALA A 249 11.46 3.76 11.80
N CYS A 250 11.75 2.60 12.42
CA CYS A 250 12.49 1.52 11.76
C CYS A 250 11.66 0.32 11.31
N GLY A 251 10.40 0.19 11.76
CA GLY A 251 9.53 -0.94 11.44
C GLY A 251 9.75 -2.19 12.30
N MET A 252 10.67 -2.17 13.28
CA MET A 252 10.85 -3.31 14.20
C MET A 252 9.63 -3.49 15.11
N PRO A 253 9.16 -4.73 15.34
CA PRO A 253 8.18 -5.01 16.38
C PRO A 253 8.81 -4.80 17.76
N LEU A 254 8.04 -4.18 18.65
CA LEU A 254 8.43 -3.85 20.00
C LEU A 254 7.46 -4.49 20.98
N ALA A 255 8.00 -5.25 21.95
CA ALA A 255 7.25 -5.74 23.08
C ALA A 255 6.92 -4.60 24.07
N ALA A 256 6.05 -4.85 25.05
CA ALA A 256 5.74 -3.87 26.09
C ALA A 256 6.99 -3.42 26.87
N ALA A 257 7.90 -4.36 27.18
CA ALA A 257 9.17 -4.07 27.84
C ALA A 257 10.07 -3.14 27.01
N ASP A 258 10.10 -3.31 25.67
CA ASP A 258 10.90 -2.47 24.79
C ASP A 258 10.41 -1.02 24.75
N ARG A 259 9.09 -0.83 24.88
CA ARG A 259 8.46 0.49 24.94
C ARG A 259 8.62 1.17 26.30
N ALA A 260 8.96 0.43 27.35
CA ALA A 260 9.24 0.98 28.67
C ALA A 260 10.69 1.53 28.78
N LEU A 261 11.56 1.21 27.83
CA LEU A 261 12.94 1.69 27.81
C LEU A 261 13.01 3.18 27.45
N SER A 262 13.96 3.90 28.05
CA SER A 262 14.25 5.32 27.74
C SER A 262 14.67 5.58 26.30
N SER A 263 15.09 4.54 25.56
CA SER A 263 15.37 4.61 24.13
C SER A 263 14.12 4.75 23.26
N TYR A 264 12.95 4.42 23.80
CA TYR A 264 11.68 4.46 23.08
C TYR A 264 11.05 5.85 23.17
N VAL A 265 10.85 6.45 21.99
CA VAL A 265 10.05 7.66 21.82
C VAL A 265 9.04 7.36 20.73
N ALA A 266 7.76 7.39 21.09
CA ALA A 266 6.68 6.98 20.20
C ALA A 266 6.78 7.69 18.84
N GLY A 267 6.79 6.89 17.78
CA GLY A 267 6.90 7.39 16.41
C GLY A 267 8.30 7.81 15.95
N VAL A 268 9.27 7.98 16.85
CA VAL A 268 10.58 8.61 16.59
C VAL A 268 11.76 7.64 16.72
N SER A 269 11.83 6.87 17.81
CA SER A 269 12.97 5.97 18.07
C SER A 269 12.60 4.77 18.94
N CYS A 270 13.45 3.74 18.90
CA CYS A 270 13.42 2.60 19.81
C CYS A 270 14.85 2.08 20.06
N ARG A 271 15.01 1.05 20.91
CA ARG A 271 16.32 0.45 21.18
C ARG A 271 17.10 0.01 19.93
N HIS A 272 16.39 -0.37 18.86
CA HIS A 272 17.01 -0.85 17.62
C HIS A 272 17.47 0.27 16.68
N CYS A 273 16.96 1.49 16.83
CA CYS A 273 17.20 2.55 15.85
C CYS A 273 17.53 3.92 16.45
N LYS A 274 17.64 4.02 17.78
CA LYS A 274 17.99 5.25 18.48
C LYS A 274 19.23 5.89 17.87
N GLU A 275 20.21 5.10 17.44
CA GLU A 275 21.48 5.59 16.88
C GLU A 275 21.55 5.51 15.34
N ASN A 276 20.54 4.94 14.69
CA ASN A 276 20.58 4.63 13.25
C ASN A 276 20.02 5.76 12.36
N PHE A 277 19.48 6.82 12.95
CA PHE A 277 18.82 7.92 12.24
C PHE A 277 19.38 9.27 12.63
N SER A 278 19.53 10.15 11.63
CA SER A 278 19.98 11.53 11.82
C SER A 278 18.95 12.37 12.59
N GLU A 279 19.38 13.51 13.15
CA GLU A 279 18.46 14.46 13.80
C GLU A 279 17.34 14.94 12.85
N ALA A 280 17.66 15.18 11.58
CA ALA A 280 16.66 15.56 10.58
C ALA A 280 15.61 14.46 10.34
N ASP A 281 16.02 13.18 10.35
CA ASP A 281 15.09 12.07 10.26
C ASP A 281 14.19 11.99 11.49
N ARG A 282 14.76 12.16 12.69
CA ARG A 282 14.02 12.15 13.96
C ARG A 282 12.97 13.26 14.02
N GLN A 283 13.31 14.47 13.57
CA GLN A 283 12.36 15.59 13.46
C GLN A 283 11.21 15.25 12.51
N ARG A 284 11.49 14.72 11.32
CA ARG A 284 10.46 14.28 10.36
C ARG A 284 9.55 13.20 10.94
N PHE A 285 10.12 12.25 11.68
CA PHE A 285 9.35 11.19 12.33
C PHE A 285 8.45 11.73 13.45
N ALA A 286 8.95 12.68 14.25
CA ALA A 286 8.20 13.35 15.31
C ALA A 286 7.03 14.16 14.74
N GLU A 287 7.28 14.93 13.67
CA GLU A 287 6.23 15.69 12.99
C GLU A 287 5.12 14.78 12.46
N ARG A 288 5.48 13.67 11.79
CA ARG A 288 4.49 12.68 11.34
C ARG A 288 3.69 12.10 12.51
N GLN A 289 4.34 11.77 13.63
CA GLN A 289 3.67 11.24 14.81
C GLN A 289 2.69 12.27 15.40
N GLN A 290 3.09 13.54 15.46
CA GLN A 290 2.23 14.64 15.90
C GLN A 290 1.01 14.78 14.99
N GLN A 291 1.19 14.73 13.67
CA GLN A 291 0.08 14.77 12.71
C GLN A 291 -0.88 13.60 12.89
N MET A 292 -0.37 12.39 13.15
CA MET A 292 -1.19 11.22 13.45
C MET A 292 -1.99 11.39 14.75
N GLN A 293 -1.38 11.92 15.81
CA GLN A 293 -2.07 12.18 17.08
C GLN A 293 -3.14 13.25 16.95
N LEU A 294 -2.85 14.35 16.24
CA LEU A 294 -3.81 15.41 15.97
C LEU A 294 -5.00 14.90 15.14
N ALA A 295 -4.77 14.05 14.14
CA ALA A 295 -5.85 13.42 13.38
C ALA A 295 -6.70 12.49 14.26
N ALA A 296 -6.06 11.65 15.09
CA ALA A 296 -6.76 10.76 16.01
C ALA A 296 -7.62 11.53 17.03
N ALA A 297 -7.11 12.65 17.56
CA ALA A 297 -7.85 13.53 18.46
C ALA A 297 -9.10 14.15 17.79
N ARG A 298 -9.08 14.33 16.47
CA ARG A 298 -10.24 14.77 15.66
C ARG A 298 -11.15 13.62 15.19
N GLY A 299 -10.82 12.36 15.52
CA GLY A 299 -11.54 11.19 15.00
C GLY A 299 -11.28 10.92 13.50
N GLU A 300 -10.22 11.51 12.92
CA GLU A 300 -9.85 11.37 11.52
C GLU A 300 -8.73 10.32 11.33
N ASN A 301 -8.75 9.61 10.19
CA ASN A 301 -7.66 8.70 9.82
C ASN A 301 -6.55 9.44 9.06
N HIS A 302 -5.33 9.47 9.61
CA HIS A 302 -4.15 10.02 8.92
C HIS A 302 -3.55 9.06 7.87
N LEU A 303 -3.75 7.74 8.03
CA LEU A 303 -3.17 6.69 7.19
C LEU A 303 -4.24 5.92 6.42
N GLY A 304 -4.04 5.81 5.10
CA GLY A 304 -4.95 5.13 4.18
C GLY A 304 -5.88 6.12 3.49
N TYR A 305 -5.79 6.15 2.16
CA TYR A 305 -6.74 6.88 1.32
C TYR A 305 -8.12 6.28 1.56
N ASN A 306 -9.01 7.00 2.26
CA ASN A 306 -10.42 6.67 2.28
C ASN A 306 -10.91 6.68 0.82
N SER A 307 -11.52 5.59 0.37
CA SER A 307 -12.40 5.64 -0.79
C SER A 307 -13.51 6.63 -0.43
N LEU A 308 -13.53 7.76 -1.13
CA LEU A 308 -14.45 8.86 -0.92
C LEU A 308 -15.81 8.54 -1.54
N SER A 309 -16.48 7.49 -1.06
CA SER A 309 -17.87 7.25 -1.43
C SER A 309 -18.87 8.06 -0.60
N ASN A 310 -18.42 8.86 0.39
CA ASN A 310 -19.34 9.59 1.28
C ASN A 310 -18.87 10.96 1.79
N LYS A 311 -17.87 11.61 1.15
CA LYS A 311 -17.50 13.00 1.50
C LYS A 311 -17.96 13.91 0.37
N GLN A 312 -18.78 14.90 0.69
CA GLN A 312 -19.18 15.94 -0.27
C GLN A 312 -17.91 16.63 -0.79
N MET A 313 -17.75 16.66 -2.11
CA MET A 313 -16.59 17.29 -2.74
C MET A 313 -16.72 18.82 -2.66
N PRO A 314 -15.63 19.55 -2.37
CA PRO A 314 -15.70 21.00 -2.29
C PRO A 314 -16.02 21.58 -3.67
N SER A 315 -16.93 22.53 -3.70
CA SER A 315 -17.27 23.29 -4.90
C SER A 315 -16.16 24.28 -5.26
N LEU A 316 -16.21 24.84 -6.47
CA LEU A 316 -15.32 25.92 -6.86
C LEU A 316 -15.44 27.13 -5.90
N ALA A 317 -16.67 27.45 -5.47
CA ALA A 317 -16.94 28.52 -4.53
C ALA A 317 -16.30 28.25 -3.15
N ASP A 318 -16.35 27.00 -2.67
CA ASP A 318 -15.70 26.61 -1.40
C ASP A 318 -14.18 26.80 -1.48
N LEU A 319 -13.58 26.46 -2.62
CA LEU A 319 -12.15 26.62 -2.87
C LEU A 319 -11.73 28.09 -2.99
N GLU A 320 -12.57 28.94 -3.59
CA GLU A 320 -12.35 30.40 -3.64
C GLU A 320 -12.43 31.03 -2.25
N ALA A 321 -13.44 30.67 -1.45
CA ALA A 321 -13.59 31.12 -0.08
C ALA A 321 -12.42 30.67 0.80
N PHE A 322 -12.01 29.42 0.67
CA PHE A 322 -10.82 28.89 1.35
C PHE A 322 -9.54 29.65 0.95
N ALA A 323 -9.34 29.91 -0.33
CA ALA A 323 -8.18 30.67 -0.80
C ALA A 323 -8.14 32.08 -0.17
N ALA A 324 -9.30 32.76 -0.14
CA ALA A 324 -9.42 34.07 0.48
C ALA A 324 -9.07 34.06 1.97
N GLN A 325 -9.49 33.03 2.73
CA GLN A 325 -9.12 32.86 4.14
C GLN A 325 -7.60 32.70 4.35
N GLN A 326 -6.90 32.11 3.38
CA GLN A 326 -5.43 31.99 3.41
C GLN A 326 -4.70 33.27 2.92
N GLY A 327 -5.42 34.37 2.69
CA GLY A 327 -4.86 35.58 2.10
C GLY A 327 -4.45 35.43 0.62
N LEU A 328 -4.97 34.40 -0.05
CA LEU A 328 -4.73 34.10 -1.45
C LEU A 328 -5.89 34.57 -2.31
N ILE A 329 -5.60 34.81 -3.58
CA ILE A 329 -6.56 35.17 -4.61
C ILE A 329 -6.55 34.03 -5.63
N LEU A 330 -7.57 33.18 -5.58
CA LEU A 330 -7.86 32.19 -6.62
C LEU A 330 -8.77 32.85 -7.67
N ARG A 331 -8.36 32.79 -8.94
CA ARG A 331 -9.15 33.31 -10.06
C ARG A 331 -9.18 32.33 -11.21
N LEU A 332 -10.39 32.04 -11.68
CA LEU A 332 -10.64 31.33 -12.91
C LEU A 332 -11.04 32.31 -14.02
N GLN A 333 -10.33 32.27 -15.13
CA GLN A 333 -10.65 32.99 -16.35
C GLN A 333 -11.05 31.99 -17.43
N ILE A 334 -12.28 32.11 -17.94
CA ILE A 334 -12.78 31.30 -19.05
C ILE A 334 -12.91 32.19 -20.28
N GLY A 335 -12.41 31.71 -21.41
CA GLY A 335 -12.56 32.34 -22.72
C GLY A 335 -13.00 31.35 -23.79
N GLY A 336 -13.01 31.80 -25.04
CA GLY A 336 -13.38 30.97 -26.21
C GLY A 336 -14.85 31.09 -26.62
N GLY A 337 -15.22 30.35 -27.66
CA GLY A 337 -16.54 30.33 -28.29
C GLY A 337 -16.72 29.08 -29.16
N LEU A 338 -17.96 28.77 -29.57
CA LEU A 338 -18.30 27.60 -30.41
C LEU A 338 -17.73 26.27 -29.88
N GLY A 339 -18.13 25.87 -28.67
CA GLY A 339 -17.83 24.55 -28.10
C GLY A 339 -16.43 24.41 -27.48
N LEU A 340 -15.43 25.18 -27.92
CA LEU A 340 -14.11 25.24 -27.30
C LEU A 340 -14.06 26.34 -26.23
N LYS A 341 -13.84 25.97 -24.97
CA LYS A 341 -13.60 26.92 -23.88
C LYS A 341 -12.15 26.87 -23.45
N THR A 342 -11.44 27.99 -23.49
CA THR A 342 -10.10 28.08 -22.87
C THR A 342 -10.25 28.39 -21.39
N LEU A 343 -9.34 27.86 -20.57
CA LEU A 343 -9.33 28.09 -19.13
C LEU A 343 -7.95 28.54 -18.65
N ARG A 344 -7.93 29.46 -17.70
CA ARG A 344 -6.75 29.83 -16.93
C ARG A 344 -7.14 29.92 -15.46
N VAL A 345 -6.54 29.07 -14.64
CA VAL A 345 -6.70 29.07 -13.18
C VAL A 345 -5.43 29.69 -12.61
N ALA A 346 -5.54 30.78 -11.87
CA ALA A 346 -4.40 31.48 -11.28
C ALA A 346 -4.58 31.65 -9.77
N VAL A 347 -3.49 31.46 -9.03
CA VAL A 347 -3.41 31.76 -7.60
C VAL A 347 -2.36 32.86 -7.40
N ALA A 348 -2.76 33.93 -6.74
CA ALA A 348 -1.92 35.08 -6.44
C ALA A 348 -2.03 35.49 -4.97
N ARG A 349 -1.12 36.35 -4.50
CA ARG A 349 -1.17 36.98 -3.19
C ARG A 349 -0.93 38.48 -3.32
N ARG A 350 -1.52 39.28 -2.44
CA ARG A 350 -1.17 40.70 -2.29
C ARG A 350 0.03 40.83 -1.35
N ASP A 351 1.06 41.52 -1.82
CA ASP A 351 2.26 41.83 -1.02
C ASP A 351 2.62 43.31 -1.24
N ALA A 352 2.64 44.11 -0.17
CA ALA A 352 2.90 45.56 -0.20
C ALA A 352 2.18 46.33 -1.32
N GLY A 353 0.90 46.00 -1.57
CA GLY A 353 0.08 46.66 -2.61
C GLY A 353 0.27 46.13 -4.04
N ARG A 354 1.19 45.18 -4.28
CA ARG A 354 1.39 44.51 -5.58
C ARG A 354 0.79 43.10 -5.57
N LEU A 355 0.30 42.65 -6.73
CA LEU A 355 -0.16 41.28 -6.92
C LEU A 355 1.01 40.39 -7.36
N LEU A 356 1.37 39.42 -6.53
CA LEU A 356 2.36 38.42 -6.82
C LEU A 356 1.67 37.13 -7.30
N LEU A 357 1.93 36.73 -8.54
CA LEU A 357 1.43 35.47 -9.10
C LEU A 357 2.23 34.30 -8.49
N LEU A 358 1.54 33.39 -7.80
CA LEU A 358 2.15 32.21 -7.16
C LEU A 358 2.06 30.98 -8.04
N GLY A 359 1.03 30.87 -8.87
CA GLY A 359 0.94 29.80 -9.86
C GLY A 359 -0.23 29.97 -10.80
N GLU A 360 -0.14 29.30 -11.94
CA GLU A 360 -1.19 29.24 -12.93
C GLU A 360 -1.25 27.89 -13.64
N LEU A 361 -2.44 27.47 -14.03
CA LEU A 361 -2.69 26.39 -14.97
C LEU A 361 -3.48 26.91 -16.17
N LYS A 362 -3.06 26.50 -17.36
CA LYS A 362 -3.76 26.76 -18.63
C LYS A 362 -4.24 25.46 -19.25
N GLY A 363 -5.38 25.53 -19.91
CA GLY A 363 -5.96 24.41 -20.63
C GLY A 363 -7.17 24.83 -21.47
N TRP A 364 -7.88 23.86 -21.99
CA TRP A 364 -9.14 24.07 -22.68
C TRP A 364 -10.07 22.88 -22.47
N SER A 365 -11.37 23.09 -22.68
CA SER A 365 -12.36 22.04 -22.67
C SER A 365 -13.16 22.01 -23.97
N LEU A 366 -13.40 20.80 -24.47
CA LEU A 366 -14.42 20.49 -25.46
C LEU A 366 -15.69 19.98 -24.75
N PRO A 367 -16.88 20.04 -25.36
CA PRO A 367 -18.13 19.64 -24.74
C PRO A 367 -18.30 18.11 -24.78
N LEU A 368 -17.29 17.38 -24.32
CA LEU A 368 -17.20 15.92 -24.33
C LEU A 368 -16.80 15.41 -22.95
N ALA A 369 -17.16 14.16 -22.63
CA ALA A 369 -16.82 13.55 -21.35
C ALA A 369 -15.30 13.45 -21.12
N ASP A 370 -14.50 13.30 -22.17
CA ASP A 370 -13.03 13.32 -22.14
C ASP A 370 -12.44 14.60 -22.73
N GLY A 371 -13.24 15.68 -22.76
CA GLY A 371 -12.90 16.92 -23.43
C GLY A 371 -12.02 17.88 -22.65
N LEU A 372 -11.61 17.59 -21.40
CA LEU A 372 -10.73 18.49 -20.64
C LEU A 372 -9.27 18.22 -21.03
N HIS A 373 -8.59 19.23 -21.53
CA HIS A 373 -7.19 19.18 -21.93
C HIS A 373 -6.39 20.21 -21.14
N LEU A 374 -5.35 19.74 -20.48
CA LEU A 374 -4.51 20.53 -19.59
C LEU A 374 -3.13 20.62 -20.21
N ASP A 375 -2.57 21.82 -20.20
CA ASP A 375 -1.36 22.11 -20.95
C ASP A 375 -0.24 22.53 -20.01
N THR A 376 -0.25 23.80 -19.60
CA THR A 376 0.86 24.39 -18.86
C THR A 376 0.47 24.65 -17.41
N LEU A 377 1.16 24.00 -16.46
CA LEU A 377 1.15 24.36 -15.03
C LEU A 377 2.47 25.02 -14.66
N ARG A 378 2.41 26.24 -14.09
CA ARG A 378 3.56 26.97 -13.55
C ARG A 378 3.30 27.33 -12.10
N VAL A 379 4.29 27.15 -11.25
CA VAL A 379 4.23 27.58 -9.84
C VAL A 379 5.56 28.27 -9.53
N GLN A 380 5.51 29.45 -8.93
CA GLN A 380 6.66 30.34 -8.69
C GLN A 380 6.68 30.82 -7.23
N GLY A 381 7.89 31.03 -6.68
CA GLY A 381 8.11 31.59 -5.34
C GLY A 381 8.58 30.57 -4.29
N ASN A 382 8.89 31.05 -3.07
CA ASN A 382 9.44 30.25 -1.97
C ASN A 382 8.37 29.59 -1.08
N GLN A 383 7.10 29.99 -1.17
CA GLN A 383 5.97 29.38 -0.45
C GLN A 383 5.08 28.60 -1.43
N LEU A 384 5.54 27.40 -1.81
CA LEU A 384 4.93 26.55 -2.84
C LEU A 384 3.92 25.53 -2.30
N GLN A 385 3.88 25.34 -0.99
CA GLN A 385 3.17 24.22 -0.40
C GLN A 385 1.66 24.43 -0.58
N GLY A 386 1.00 23.51 -1.29
CA GLY A 386 -0.45 23.51 -1.53
C GLY A 386 -0.97 24.39 -2.68
N VAL A 387 -0.20 25.35 -3.22
CA VAL A 387 -0.65 26.22 -4.33
C VAL A 387 -1.01 25.41 -5.58
N ALA A 388 -0.16 24.45 -5.93
CA ALA A 388 -0.42 23.56 -7.06
C ALA A 388 -1.68 22.71 -6.83
N ASP A 389 -1.88 22.19 -5.61
CA ASP A 389 -3.04 21.38 -5.27
C ASP A 389 -4.33 22.21 -5.30
N LEU A 390 -4.30 23.49 -4.90
CA LEU A 390 -5.41 24.43 -5.02
C LEU A 390 -5.79 24.71 -6.47
N ILE A 391 -4.79 24.92 -7.33
CA ILE A 391 -5.01 25.07 -8.78
C ILE A 391 -5.66 23.81 -9.37
N TRP A 392 -5.16 22.62 -9.01
CA TRP A 392 -5.74 21.36 -9.47
C TRP A 392 -7.18 21.16 -8.99
N ALA A 393 -7.44 21.38 -7.70
CA ALA A 393 -8.77 21.25 -7.14
C ALA A 393 -9.76 22.20 -7.83
N ALA A 394 -9.40 23.47 -7.98
CA ALA A 394 -10.25 24.45 -8.65
C ALA A 394 -10.52 24.09 -10.13
N THR A 395 -9.50 23.57 -10.83
CA THR A 395 -9.63 23.10 -12.21
C THR A 395 -10.66 21.96 -12.33
N PHE A 396 -10.57 20.97 -11.45
CA PHE A 396 -11.47 19.82 -11.49
C PHE A 396 -12.88 20.14 -10.98
N ALA A 397 -13.01 20.98 -9.95
CA ALA A 397 -14.31 21.45 -9.47
C ALA A 397 -15.05 22.19 -10.58
N TRP A 398 -14.40 23.15 -11.24
CA TRP A 398 -14.96 23.84 -12.40
C TRP A 398 -15.37 22.86 -13.51
N ALA A 399 -14.51 21.90 -13.86
CA ALA A 399 -14.82 20.95 -14.92
C ALA A 399 -16.06 20.10 -14.59
N LEU A 400 -16.23 19.67 -13.34
CA LEU A 400 -17.36 18.87 -12.90
C LEU A 400 -18.65 19.68 -12.84
N GLU A 401 -18.58 20.94 -12.40
CA GLU A 401 -19.73 21.83 -12.20
C GLU A 401 -20.22 22.48 -13.50
N GLN A 402 -19.29 22.93 -14.35
CA GLN A 402 -19.59 23.87 -15.45
C GLN A 402 -19.41 23.26 -16.85
N THR A 403 -19.02 21.98 -16.92
CA THR A 403 -18.77 21.28 -18.19
C THR A 403 -19.24 19.82 -18.14
N PRO A 404 -19.47 19.16 -19.30
CA PRO A 404 -19.70 17.71 -19.34
C PRO A 404 -18.42 16.89 -19.11
N CYS A 405 -17.25 17.51 -18.93
CA CYS A 405 -15.99 16.79 -18.79
C CYS A 405 -15.98 15.97 -17.50
N ARG A 406 -15.63 14.68 -17.62
CA ARG A 406 -15.39 13.74 -16.52
C ARG A 406 -13.98 13.18 -16.54
N ARG A 407 -13.27 13.31 -17.66
CA ARG A 407 -11.87 12.92 -17.80
C ARG A 407 -11.03 14.08 -18.30
N ALA A 408 -9.80 14.12 -17.82
CA ALA A 408 -8.80 15.11 -18.16
C ALA A 408 -7.62 14.45 -18.88
N ASN A 409 -7.08 15.10 -19.90
CA ASN A 409 -5.90 14.67 -20.64
C ASN A 409 -4.78 15.69 -20.47
N LEU A 410 -3.56 15.20 -20.30
CA LEU A 410 -2.35 16.03 -20.27
C LEU A 410 -1.18 15.28 -20.88
N LEU A 411 -0.17 16.02 -21.34
CA LEU A 411 1.07 15.44 -21.83
C LEU A 411 2.19 15.62 -20.80
N ALA A 412 2.76 14.52 -20.34
CA ALA A 412 4.03 14.55 -19.62
C ALA A 412 5.17 14.66 -20.64
N ILE A 413 5.47 15.90 -21.06
CA ILE A 413 6.48 16.21 -22.09
C ILE A 413 7.84 15.64 -21.68
N ARG A 414 8.58 15.11 -22.67
CA ARG A 414 9.89 14.50 -22.50
C ARG A 414 10.98 15.41 -23.06
N ASP A 415 11.27 16.49 -22.34
CA ASP A 415 12.44 17.34 -22.65
C ASP A 415 13.75 16.69 -22.17
N ASN A 416 13.72 16.01 -21.02
CA ASN A 416 14.79 15.12 -20.57
C ASN A 416 14.23 13.97 -19.71
N SER A 417 14.95 12.86 -19.67
CA SER A 417 14.50 11.61 -19.03
C SER A 417 14.25 11.75 -17.52
N LYS A 418 15.08 12.52 -16.79
CA LYS A 418 14.94 12.69 -15.33
C LYS A 418 13.71 13.53 -14.97
N GLN A 419 13.48 14.64 -15.65
CA GLN A 419 12.31 15.49 -15.45
C GLN A 419 11.03 14.79 -15.92
N HIS A 420 11.07 14.08 -17.05
CA HIS A 420 9.94 13.28 -17.53
C HIS A 420 9.48 12.25 -16.48
N GLN A 421 10.40 11.49 -15.87
CA GLN A 421 10.06 10.55 -14.81
C GLN A 421 9.46 11.25 -13.57
N LYS A 422 9.97 12.44 -13.21
CA LYS A 422 9.41 13.25 -12.11
C LYS A 422 7.97 13.70 -12.43
N LEU A 423 7.72 14.20 -13.64
CA LEU A 423 6.40 14.63 -14.11
C LEU A 423 5.40 13.46 -14.11
N VAL A 424 5.78 12.30 -14.65
CA VAL A 424 4.93 11.10 -14.65
C VAL A 424 4.57 10.67 -13.22
N ARG A 425 5.55 10.68 -12.29
CA ARG A 425 5.29 10.38 -10.88
C ARG A 425 4.36 11.41 -10.23
N TYR A 426 4.51 12.69 -10.57
CA TYR A 426 3.66 13.77 -10.08
C TYR A 426 2.21 13.63 -10.57
N PHE A 427 1.98 13.38 -11.85
CA PHE A 427 0.62 13.21 -12.38
C PHE A 427 -0.04 11.91 -11.91
N ARG A 428 0.71 10.81 -11.74
CA ARG A 428 0.19 9.56 -11.11
C ARG A 428 -0.33 9.80 -9.69
N ARG A 429 0.34 10.67 -8.94
CA ARG A 429 -0.12 11.08 -7.61
C ARG A 429 -1.47 11.79 -7.68
N LEU A 430 -1.77 12.53 -8.75
CA LEU A 430 -3.06 13.20 -8.98
C LEU A 430 -4.15 12.27 -9.57
N GLY A 431 -3.84 11.00 -9.84
CA GLY A 431 -4.79 10.01 -10.38
C GLY A 431 -4.67 9.77 -11.88
N PHE A 432 -3.75 10.45 -12.57
CA PHE A 432 -3.53 10.23 -13.99
C PHE A 432 -2.84 8.89 -14.26
N LYS A 433 -3.32 8.16 -15.25
CA LYS A 433 -2.75 6.90 -15.73
C LYS A 433 -2.12 7.10 -17.11
N ALA A 434 -1.09 6.31 -17.40
CA ALA A 434 -0.49 6.27 -18.73
C ALA A 434 -1.55 5.86 -19.76
N HIS A 435 -1.70 6.63 -20.83
CA HIS A 435 -2.64 6.32 -21.89
C HIS A 435 -1.93 5.92 -23.18
N ARG A 436 -1.01 6.74 -23.68
CA ARG A 436 -0.27 6.50 -24.92
C ARG A 436 1.05 7.24 -24.93
N GLU A 437 2.10 6.62 -25.44
CA GLU A 437 3.36 7.29 -25.73
C GLU A 437 3.24 8.04 -27.06
N LEU A 438 3.50 9.35 -27.06
CA LEU A 438 3.53 10.17 -28.27
C LEU A 438 4.99 10.34 -28.72
N ALA A 439 5.35 9.70 -29.83
CA ALA A 439 6.71 9.60 -30.33
C ALA A 439 6.89 10.27 -31.70
N ALA A 440 7.95 9.94 -32.43
CA ALA A 440 8.26 10.50 -33.75
C ALA A 440 7.27 10.10 -34.87
N SER A 441 6.24 9.30 -34.56
CA SER A 441 5.31 8.78 -35.55
C SER A 441 4.49 9.89 -36.23
N PRO A 442 4.28 9.84 -37.56
CA PRO A 442 3.36 10.75 -38.26
C PRO A 442 1.93 10.71 -37.69
N PHE A 443 1.50 9.57 -37.15
CA PHE A 443 0.19 9.43 -36.51
C PHE A 443 0.07 10.15 -35.16
N ASP A 444 1.20 10.53 -34.54
CA ASP A 444 1.22 11.31 -33.29
C ASP A 444 1.31 12.82 -33.55
N LEU A 445 1.60 13.24 -34.78
CA LEU A 445 1.84 14.63 -35.15
C LEU A 445 0.70 15.58 -34.74
N PRO A 446 -0.61 15.26 -34.94
CA PRO A 446 -1.70 16.15 -34.51
C PRO A 446 -1.70 16.40 -33.00
N LEU A 447 -1.50 15.36 -32.19
CA LEU A 447 -1.47 15.49 -30.73
C LEU A 447 -0.17 16.15 -30.23
N ARG A 448 0.95 15.96 -30.94
CA ARG A 448 2.21 16.65 -30.64
C ARG A 448 2.15 18.14 -30.94
N LEU A 449 1.39 18.55 -31.96
CA LEU A 449 1.12 19.96 -32.25
C LEU A 449 0.23 20.61 -31.17
N VAL A 450 -0.70 19.83 -30.60
CA VAL A 450 -1.61 20.29 -29.53
C VAL A 450 -0.87 20.64 -28.24
N TRP A 451 0.08 19.81 -27.80
CA TRP A 451 0.84 20.02 -26.55
C TRP A 451 2.31 20.44 -26.77
N GLY A 452 2.71 20.70 -28.01
CA GLY A 452 4.03 21.26 -28.34
C GLY A 452 5.23 20.34 -28.10
N GLY A 453 5.06 19.01 -28.02
CA GLY A 453 6.18 18.09 -27.71
C GLY A 453 5.84 16.60 -27.80
N SER A 454 6.87 15.75 -27.64
CA SER A 454 6.71 14.30 -27.44
C SER A 454 6.70 13.95 -25.96
N GLY A 455 6.11 12.82 -25.59
CA GLY A 455 6.03 12.42 -24.19
C GLY A 455 4.92 11.41 -23.92
N LEU A 456 4.59 11.24 -22.64
CA LEU A 456 3.57 10.28 -22.23
C LEU A 456 2.23 11.01 -22.09
N LEU A 457 1.29 10.74 -22.98
CA LEU A 457 -0.10 11.19 -22.84
C LEU A 457 -0.71 10.44 -21.66
N MET A 458 -1.25 11.20 -20.71
CA MET A 458 -1.85 10.67 -19.50
C MET A 458 -3.30 11.12 -19.38
N ARG A 459 -4.14 10.25 -18.81
CA ARG A 459 -5.57 10.49 -18.63
C ARG A 459 -5.95 10.29 -17.16
N GLY A 460 -6.72 11.20 -16.61
CA GLY A 460 -7.22 11.18 -15.22
C GLY A 460 -8.73 11.36 -15.17
N ASP A 461 -9.34 10.90 -14.07
CA ASP A 461 -10.75 11.17 -13.76
C ASP A 461 -10.86 12.49 -12.97
N CYS A 462 -11.78 13.37 -13.35
CA CYS A 462 -11.91 14.68 -12.72
C CYS A 462 -12.37 14.59 -11.25
N SER A 463 -13.25 13.64 -10.92
CA SER A 463 -13.73 13.46 -9.55
C SER A 463 -12.61 12.91 -8.65
N GLU A 464 -11.83 11.96 -9.15
CA GLU A 464 -10.64 11.45 -8.47
C GLU A 464 -9.58 12.54 -8.32
N GLY A 465 -9.37 13.35 -9.36
CA GLY A 465 -8.44 14.49 -9.35
C GLY A 465 -8.81 15.53 -8.30
N LEU A 466 -10.09 15.92 -8.22
CA LEU A 466 -10.62 16.83 -7.20
C LEU A 466 -10.40 16.27 -5.80
N ALA A 467 -10.82 15.03 -5.56
CA ALA A 467 -10.65 14.33 -4.30
C ALA A 467 -9.20 14.32 -3.80
N ARG A 468 -8.26 13.92 -4.67
CA ARG A 468 -6.84 13.83 -4.33
C ARG A 468 -6.22 15.19 -4.04
N SER A 469 -6.61 16.21 -4.79
CA SER A 469 -6.09 17.57 -4.66
C SER A 469 -6.63 18.22 -3.38
N SER A 470 -7.94 18.18 -3.16
CA SER A 470 -8.58 18.70 -1.95
C SER A 470 -8.09 18.02 -0.67
N GLY A 471 -7.87 16.70 -0.71
CA GLY A 471 -7.28 15.98 0.41
C GLY A 471 -5.86 16.46 0.77
N ARG A 472 -5.07 16.91 -0.22
CA ARG A 472 -3.74 17.49 0.02
C ARG A 472 -3.79 18.91 0.53
N ILE A 473 -4.70 19.72 0.00
CA ILE A 473 -4.91 21.08 0.52
C ILE A 473 -5.27 20.99 2.01
N ALA A 474 -6.15 20.09 2.41
CA ALA A 474 -6.52 19.89 3.82
C ALA A 474 -5.35 19.41 4.72
N MET A 475 -4.37 18.69 4.17
CA MET A 475 -3.16 18.30 4.91
C MET A 475 -2.17 19.46 5.10
N VAL A 476 -2.13 20.40 4.16
CA VAL A 476 -1.23 21.57 4.19
C VAL A 476 -1.87 22.75 4.94
N TRP A 477 -3.19 22.91 4.80
CA TRP A 477 -3.99 23.98 5.37
C TRP A 477 -5.27 23.39 5.99
N PRO A 478 -5.27 23.13 7.31
CA PRO A 478 -6.34 22.41 7.99
C PRO A 478 -7.71 23.10 8.01
N SER A 479 -7.82 24.39 7.64
CA SER A 479 -9.05 25.19 7.75
C SER A 479 -10.15 24.80 6.75
N LEU A 480 -9.88 23.92 5.78
CA LEU A 480 -10.85 23.47 4.78
C LEU A 480 -12.01 22.61 5.36
N ASN A 481 -11.88 22.09 6.58
CA ASN A 481 -12.94 21.33 7.25
C ASN A 481 -13.88 22.19 8.13
N ASN A 482 -13.59 23.49 8.35
CA ASN A 482 -14.37 24.35 9.26
C ASN A 482 -15.41 25.25 8.55
N SER A 483 -15.57 25.18 7.23
CA SER A 483 -16.54 26.03 6.50
C SER A 483 -17.99 25.53 6.55
N ALA A 484 -18.27 24.34 7.11
CA ALA A 484 -19.64 23.83 7.23
C ALA A 484 -20.44 24.41 8.42
N SER A 485 -19.86 25.32 9.22
CA SER A 485 -20.52 25.91 10.41
C SER A 485 -20.50 27.44 10.46
N SER A 486 -20.23 28.13 9.35
CA SER A 486 -20.10 29.60 9.32
C SER A 486 -21.07 30.32 8.36
N ILE A 487 -22.19 29.69 7.97
CA ILE A 487 -23.19 30.30 7.05
C ILE A 487 -24.19 31.22 7.78
N ASP A 488 -24.09 31.43 9.10
CA ASP A 488 -25.02 32.29 9.86
C ASP A 488 -24.45 33.65 10.35
N LEU A 489 -23.25 34.07 9.93
CA LEU A 489 -22.65 35.34 10.42
C LEU A 489 -22.32 36.40 9.38
N LEU A 490 -22.77 36.28 8.13
CA LEU A 490 -22.64 37.36 7.12
C LEU A 490 -24.00 37.73 6.50
N LYS A 491 -25.00 37.91 7.36
CA LYS A 491 -26.16 38.77 7.10
C LYS A 491 -26.23 39.84 8.20
N GLN A 492 -25.24 40.72 8.25
CA GLN A 492 -25.37 42.09 8.76
C GLN A 492 -24.05 42.85 8.54
N ASN A 493 -24.20 44.00 7.90
CA ASN A 493 -23.21 45.03 7.51
C ASN A 493 -22.47 44.81 6.20
#